data_AF-A0A496U924-F1
#
_entry.id   AF-A0A496U924-F1
#
_cell.length_a   1.000
_cell.length_b   1.000
_cell.length_c   1.000
_cell.angle_alpha   90.00
_cell.angle_beta   90.00
_cell.angle_gamma   90.00
#
_symmetry.space_group_name_H-M   'P 1'
#
loop_
_entity.id
_entity.type
_entity.pdbx_description
1 polymer ?
#
loop_
_entity_poly.entity_id
_entity_poly.type
_entity_poly.pdbx_seq_one_letter_code
_entity_poly.pdbx_strand_id
1 'polypeptide(L)' 'MARSKQSLKRLRTDAVKNERNHRKLKRLRTAIKKVNSAETPEERKEAVKLAQSLIDKAGRTRLMHPNKAKRLKSRVL' A
#
# COMPACT_ATOMS: atom_id res chain seq x y z
N MET A 1 12.94 20.52 -18.17
CA MET A 1 13.91 20.58 -17.06
C MET A 1 13.44 21.58 -16.01
N ALA A 2 13.63 21.27 -14.73
CA ALA A 2 13.28 22.17 -13.62
C ALA A 2 14.23 23.39 -13.61
N ARG A 3 13.76 24.54 -14.10
CA ARG A 3 14.60 25.75 -14.26
C ARG A 3 14.66 26.64 -13.01
N SER A 4 13.90 26.33 -11.96
CA SER A 4 13.80 27.14 -10.74
C SER A 4 14.34 26.37 -9.53
N LYS A 5 14.91 27.09 -8.54
CA LYS A 5 15.38 26.51 -7.27
C LYS A 5 14.28 25.72 -6.57
N GLN A 6 13.02 26.19 -6.65
CA GLN A 6 11.89 25.51 -6.04
C GLN A 6 11.55 24.21 -6.77
N SER A 7 11.62 24.16 -8.11
CA SER A 7 11.31 22.95 -8.87
C SER A 7 12.38 21.87 -8.68
N LEU A 8 13.66 22.25 -8.56
CA LEU A 8 14.73 21.33 -8.15
C LEU A 8 14.49 20.74 -6.76
N LYS A 9 14.04 21.57 -5.80
CA LYS A 9 13.66 21.09 -4.46
C LYS A 9 12.49 20.10 -4.51
N ARG A 10 11.44 20.39 -5.30
CA ARG A 10 10.28 19.49 -5.44
C ARG A 10 10.69 18.13 -5.98
N LEU A 11 11.51 18.08 -7.04
CA LEU A 11 12.08 16.85 -7.59
C LEU A 11 12.74 15.96 -6.53
N ARG A 12 13.62 16.54 -5.70
CA ARG A 12 14.30 15.81 -4.62
C ARG A 12 13.30 15.27 -3.59
N THR A 13 12.35 16.09 -3.16
CA THR A 13 11.35 15.66 -2.17
C THR A 13 10.40 14.60 -2.71
N ASP A 14 10.06 14.67 -3.99
CA ASP A 14 9.12 13.75 -4.61
C ASP A 14 9.77 12.39 -4.86
N ALA A 15 11.07 12.35 -5.20
CA ALA A 15 11.84 11.10 -5.28
C ALA A 15 11.79 10.32 -3.96
N VAL A 16 12.10 10.98 -2.83
CA VAL A 16 12.08 10.36 -1.50
C VAL A 16 10.68 9.89 -1.10
N LYS A 17 9.64 10.69 -1.38
CA LYS A 17 8.25 10.30 -1.12
C LYS A 17 7.84 9.11 -1.98
N ASN A 18 8.21 9.11 -3.26
CA ASN A 18 7.88 8.05 -4.20
C ASN A 18 8.49 6.72 -3.74
N GLU A 19 9.77 6.71 -3.39
CA GLU A 19 10.44 5.50 -2.91
C GLU A 19 9.77 4.93 -1.64
N ARG A 20 9.48 5.80 -0.66
CA ARG A 20 8.78 5.41 0.57
C ARG A 20 7.39 4.84 0.29
N ASN A 21 6.64 5.47 -0.62
CA ASN A 21 5.30 5.03 -1.00
C ASN A 21 5.35 3.71 -1.79
N HIS A 22 6.33 3.56 -2.68
CA HIS A 22 6.58 2.35 -3.44
C HIS A 22 6.82 1.16 -2.51
N ARG A 23 7.71 1.30 -1.51
CA ARG A 23 7.97 0.26 -0.51
C ARG A 23 6.70 -0.16 0.24
N LYS A 24 5.89 0.80 0.68
CA LYS A 24 4.60 0.53 1.37
C LYS A 24 3.60 -0.19 0.47
N LEU A 25 3.44 0.24 -0.77
CA LEU A 25 2.56 -0.40 -1.76
C LEU A 25 3.03 -1.81 -2.10
N LYS A 26 4.33 -2.03 -2.23
CA LYS A 26 4.91 -3.37 -2.47
C LYS A 26 4.59 -4.31 -1.31
N ARG A 27 4.80 -3.87 -0.06
CA ARG A 27 4.43 -4.65 1.14
C ARG A 27 2.95 -5.03 1.16
N LEU A 28 2.06 -4.11 0.81
CA LEU A 28 0.62 -4.37 0.74
C LEU A 28 0.26 -5.38 -0.34
N ARG A 29 0.84 -5.25 -1.54
CA ARG A 29 0.63 -6.23 -2.63
C ARG A 29 1.11 -7.62 -2.24
N THR A 30 2.27 -7.72 -1.58
CA THR A 30 2.78 -9.00 -1.08
C THR A 30 1.86 -9.61 -0.03
N ALA A 31 1.32 -8.81 0.90
CA ALA A 31 0.36 -9.30 1.90
C ALA A 31 -0.92 -9.85 1.25
N ILE A 32 -1.46 -9.16 0.24
CA ILE A 32 -2.61 -9.65 -0.52
C ILE A 32 -2.27 -10.96 -1.25
N LYS A 33 -1.07 -11.06 -1.85
CA LYS A 33 -0.63 -12.30 -2.51
C LYS A 33 -0.58 -13.47 -1.52
N LYS A 34 -0.08 -13.25 -0.30
CA LYS A 34 -0.03 -14.28 0.75
C LYS A 34 -1.42 -14.78 1.16
N VAL A 35 -2.42 -13.90 1.21
CA VAL A 35 -3.82 -14.29 1.47
C VAL A 35 -4.33 -15.22 0.37
N ASN A 36 -4.04 -14.89 -0.89
CA ASN A 36 -4.50 -15.69 -2.03
C ASN A 36 -3.75 -17.02 -2.20
N SER A 37 -2.52 -17.11 -1.71
CA SER A 37 -1.68 -18.31 -1.81
C SER A 37 -1.69 -19.17 -0.54
N ALA A 38 -2.50 -18.85 0.46
CA ALA A 38 -2.57 -19.62 1.69
C ALA A 38 -3.35 -20.93 1.42
N GLU A 39 -2.72 -22.06 1.73
CA GLU A 39 -3.28 -23.40 1.52
C GLU A 39 -4.09 -23.85 2.74
N THR A 40 -3.65 -23.50 3.94
CA THR A 40 -4.34 -23.87 5.18
C THR A 40 -5.32 -22.78 5.65
N PRO A 41 -6.44 -23.16 6.28
CA PRO A 41 -7.39 -22.21 6.86
C PRO A 41 -6.80 -21.32 7.95
N GLU A 42 -5.82 -21.81 8.71
CA GLU A 42 -5.20 -21.09 9.82
C GLU A 42 -4.24 -20.00 9.33
N GLU A 43 -3.33 -20.35 8.41
CA GLU A 43 -2.43 -19.38 7.77
C GLU A 43 -3.20 -18.30 7.03
N ARG A 44 -4.32 -18.67 6.39
CA ARG A 44 -5.20 -17.72 5.71
C ARG A 44 -5.79 -16.71 6.69
N LYS A 45 -6.24 -17.13 7.88
CA LYS A 45 -6.80 -16.23 8.90
C LYS A 45 -5.76 -15.21 9.38
N GLU A 46 -4.52 -15.64 9.60
CA GLU A 46 -3.44 -14.74 10.02
C GLU A 46 -3.05 -13.75 8.91
N ALA A 47 -2.89 -14.26 7.68
CA ALA A 47 -2.59 -13.44 6.52
C ALA A 47 -3.67 -12.37 6.27
N VAL A 48 -4.94 -12.74 6.45
CA VAL A 48 -6.10 -11.86 6.34
C VAL A 48 -6.03 -10.73 7.36
N LYS A 49 -5.80 -11.03 8.64
CA LYS A 49 -5.70 -10.00 9.70
C LYS A 49 -4.61 -8.98 9.39
N LEU A 50 -3.45 -9.46 8.93
CA LEU A 50 -2.32 -8.60 8.55
C LEU A 50 -2.66 -7.76 7.31
N ALA A 51 -3.23 -8.35 6.28
CA ALA A 51 -3.61 -7.66 5.05
C ALA A 51 -4.67 -6.57 5.32
N GLN A 52 -5.68 -6.87 6.13
CA GLN A 52 -6.72 -5.92 6.52
C GLN A 52 -6.15 -4.68 7.20
N SER A 53 -5.26 -4.87 8.18
CA SER A 53 -4.58 -3.77 8.88
C SER A 53 -3.77 -2.88 7.93
N LEU A 54 -3.04 -3.49 6.99
CA LEU A 54 -2.27 -2.75 5.99
C LEU A 54 -3.15 -1.98 5.01
N ILE A 55 -4.27 -2.56 4.56
CA ILE A 55 -5.21 -1.90 3.65
C ILE A 55 -5.85 -0.67 4.32
N ASP A 56 -6.25 -0.81 5.57
CA ASP A 56 -6.87 0.29 6.33
C ASP A 56 -5.89 1.42 6.62
N LYS A 57 -4.65 1.07 6.98
CA LYS A 57 -3.59 2.06 7.13
C LYS A 57 -3.32 2.80 5.82
N ALA A 58 -3.27 2.09 4.70
CA ALA A 58 -3.04 2.69 3.38
C ALA A 58 -4.16 3.64 2.95
N GLY A 59 -5.42 3.32 3.27
CA GLY A 59 -6.57 4.20 3.06
C GLY A 59 -6.52 5.44 3.95
N ARG A 60 -6.24 5.28 5.26
CA ARG A 60 -6.16 6.38 6.23
C ARG A 60 -5.06 7.38 5.91
N THR A 61 -3.88 6.91 5.50
CA THR A 61 -2.75 7.82 5.18
C THR A 61 -2.80 8.38 3.75
N ARG A 62 -3.92 8.20 3.02
CA ARG A 62 -4.07 8.55 1.60
C ARG A 62 -2.94 8.01 0.70
N LEU A 63 -2.36 6.86 1.05
CA LEU A 63 -1.47 6.13 0.14
C LEU A 63 -2.27 5.51 -1.01
N MET A 64 -3.52 5.12 -0.71
CA MET A 64 -4.54 4.77 -1.70
C MET A 64 -5.84 5.50 -1.34
N HIS A 65 -6.70 5.71 -2.34
CA HIS A 65 -8.01 6.30 -2.09
C HIS A 65 -8.82 5.41 -1.11
N PRO A 66 -9.53 5.98 -0.12
CA PRO A 66 -10.31 5.20 0.84
C PRO A 66 -11.32 4.26 0.17
N ASN A 67 -11.96 4.70 -0.92
CA ASN A 67 -12.89 3.84 -1.68
C ASN A 67 -12.18 2.64 -2.33
N LYS A 68 -10.91 2.81 -2.76
CA LYS A 68 -10.11 1.69 -3.26
C LYS A 68 -9.76 0.72 -2.14
N ALA A 69 -9.42 1.23 -0.95
CA ALA A 69 -9.19 0.39 0.23
C ALA A 69 -10.44 -0.40 0.62
N LYS A 70 -11.62 0.24 0.69
CA LYS A 70 -12.91 -0.42 0.94
C LYS A 70 -13.21 -1.51 -0.09
N ARG A 71 -13.02 -1.22 -1.39
CA ARG A 71 -13.22 -2.20 -2.47
C ARG A 71 -12.25 -3.39 -2.37
N LEU A 72 -11.00 -3.15 -1.98
CA LEU A 72 -10.02 -4.22 -1.79
C LEU A 72 -10.40 -5.11 -0.60
N LYS A 73 -10.87 -4.52 0.50
CA LYS A 73 -11.38 -5.30 1.63
C LYS A 73 -12.53 -6.20 1.18
N SER A 74 -13.56 -5.66 0.52
CA SER A 74 -14.72 -6.44 0.07
C SER A 74 -14.42 -7.54 -0.96
N ARG A 75 -13.26 -7.54 -1.62
CA ARG A 75 -12.91 -8.53 -2.65
C ARG A 75 -11.95 -9.60 -2.16
N VAL A 76 -11.10 -9.27 -1.19
CA VAL A 76 -10.03 -10.15 -0.68
C VAL A 76 -10.44 -10.77 0.66
N LEU A 77 -11.24 -10.03 1.44
CA LEU A 77 -11.95 -10.50 2.63
C LEU A 77 -13.39 -10.83 2.22
#